data_AF-A0A5C4X966-F1
#
_entry.id   AF-A0A5C4X966-F1
#
_cell.length_a   1.000
_cell.length_b   1.000
_cell.length_c   1.000
_cell.angle_alpha   90.00
_cell.angle_beta   90.00
_cell.angle_gamma   90.00
#
_symmetry.space_group_name_H-M   'P 1'
#
loop_
_entity.id
_entity.type
_entity.pdbx_description
1 polymer ?
#
loop_
_entity_poly.entity_id
_entity_poly.type
_entity_poly.pdbx_seq_one_letter_code
_entity_poly.pdbx_strand_id
1 'polypeptide(L)'
;MAVRQDLSAQEAAVVRAFVNRTTAAWMGLAAAARADSTGTAAQSTGEMEPRCAEALVLSLDRFVTDQAGPVDGATAAGELALVAAAVMSPAGRFVADADGRYVADSAVLGLLPGESVRSLRMDLVGRLATRVLAEVEELQAATAR
;
A
#
# COMPACT_ATOMS: atom_id res chain seq x y z
N MET A 1 12.15 -2.15 -9.45
CA MET A 1 11.19 -1.12 -9.21
C MET A 1 11.90 -0.16 -8.31
N ALA A 2 12.61 0.76 -8.97
CA ALA A 2 12.91 2.03 -8.34
C ALA A 2 11.58 2.79 -8.24
N VAL A 3 11.46 3.66 -7.23
CA VAL A 3 10.43 4.70 -7.21
C VAL A 3 10.48 5.44 -8.56
N ARG A 4 9.32 5.75 -9.15
CA ARG A 4 9.25 6.60 -10.36
C ARG A 4 10.01 7.90 -10.10
N GLN A 5 11.19 8.03 -10.69
CA GLN A 5 12.07 9.19 -10.51
C GLN A 5 11.51 10.46 -11.18
N ASP A 6 10.49 10.29 -12.01
CA ASP A 6 9.79 11.35 -12.75
C ASP A 6 8.49 11.82 -12.07
N LEU A 7 8.13 11.27 -10.90
CA LEU A 7 6.93 11.72 -10.20
C LEU A 7 7.09 13.21 -9.83
N SER A 8 6.28 14.07 -10.41
CA SER A 8 6.30 15.51 -10.11
C SER A 8 5.76 15.79 -8.71
N ALA A 9 6.14 16.94 -8.13
CA ALA A 9 5.59 17.39 -6.84
C ALA A 9 4.06 17.51 -6.87
N GLN A 10 3.49 17.87 -8.03
CA GLN A 10 2.04 17.94 -8.22
C GLN A 10 1.39 16.54 -8.21
N GLU A 11 1.98 15.55 -8.89
CA GLU A 11 1.51 14.17 -8.84
C GLU A 11 1.59 13.60 -7.42
N ALA A 12 2.70 13.82 -6.71
CA ALA A 12 2.84 13.41 -5.31
C ALA A 12 1.73 13.98 -4.41
N ALA A 13 1.39 15.27 -4.58
CA ALA A 13 0.29 15.92 -3.86
C ALA A 13 -1.08 15.31 -4.20
N VAL A 14 -1.31 14.96 -5.47
CA VAL A 14 -2.54 14.27 -5.92
C VAL A 14 -2.65 12.89 -5.28
N VAL A 15 -1.57 12.10 -5.29
CA VAL A 15 -1.54 10.77 -4.66
C VAL A 15 -1.83 10.88 -3.17
N ARG A 16 -1.21 11.83 -2.47
CA ARG A 16 -1.46 12.08 -1.04
C ARG A 16 -2.92 12.41 -0.77
N ALA A 17 -3.50 13.32 -1.55
CA ALA A 17 -4.91 13.70 -1.41
C ALA A 17 -5.85 12.52 -1.70
N PHE A 18 -5.50 11.65 -2.64
CA PHE A 18 -6.24 10.42 -2.91
C PHE A 18 -6.19 9.45 -1.72
N VAL A 19 -4.99 9.11 -1.22
CA VAL A 19 -4.80 8.20 -0.07
C VAL A 19 -5.57 8.68 1.16
N ASN A 20 -5.43 9.97 1.50
CA ASN A 20 -6.07 10.56 2.67
C ASN A 20 -7.60 10.49 2.56
N ARG A 21 -8.16 10.82 1.38
CA ARG A 21 -9.60 10.76 1.15
C ARG A 21 -10.13 9.33 1.21
N THR A 22 -9.46 8.38 0.56
CA THR A 22 -9.89 6.97 0.54
C THR A 22 -9.85 6.36 1.94
N THR A 23 -8.76 6.60 2.69
CA THR A 23 -8.62 6.11 4.06
C THR A 23 -9.66 6.72 4.99
N ALA A 24 -9.88 8.04 4.92
CA ALA A 24 -10.88 8.71 5.73
C ALA A 24 -12.31 8.24 5.40
N ALA A 25 -12.63 8.07 4.12
CA ALA A 25 -13.94 7.57 3.69
C ALA A 25 -14.21 6.16 4.22
N TRP A 26 -13.22 5.26 4.13
CA TRP A 26 -13.35 3.91 4.66
C TRP A 26 -13.54 3.90 6.18
N MET A 27 -12.72 4.66 6.90
CA MET A 27 -12.81 4.75 8.36
C MET A 27 -14.16 5.31 8.82
N GLY A 28 -14.69 6.31 8.10
CA GLY A 28 -16.03 6.85 8.34
C GLY A 28 -17.14 5.83 8.11
N LEU A 29 -17.08 5.09 7.00
CA LEU A 29 -18.02 4.00 6.72
C LEU A 29 -17.98 2.94 7.81
N ALA A 30 -16.77 2.53 8.23
CA ALA A 30 -16.61 1.52 9.26
C ALA A 30 -17.07 1.99 10.65
N ALA A 31 -16.94 3.28 10.97
CA ALA A 31 -17.51 3.84 12.18
C ALA A 31 -19.04 3.85 12.14
N ALA A 32 -19.64 4.28 11.03
CA ALA A 32 -21.09 4.30 10.85
C ALA A 32 -21.69 2.88 10.93
N ALA A 33 -21.07 1.90 10.29
CA ALA A 33 -21.51 0.51 10.31
C ALA A 33 -21.44 -0.14 11.70
N ARG A 34 -20.49 0.26 12.55
CA ARG A 34 -20.43 -0.20 13.95
C ARG A 34 -21.46 0.48 14.85
N ALA A 35 -21.84 1.72 14.52
CA ALA A 35 -22.88 2.44 15.23
C ALA A 35 -24.29 1.91 14.90
N ASP A 36 -24.47 1.31 13.72
CA ASP A 36 -25.70 0.63 13.36
C ASP A 36 -25.82 -0.72 14.09
N SER A 37 -26.88 -0.87 14.89
CA SER A 37 -27.11 -2.02 15.79
C SER A 37 -27.53 -3.31 15.07
N THR A 38 -27.66 -3.27 13.73
CA THR A 38 -27.90 -4.46 12.91
C THR A 38 -26.55 -5.08 12.58
N GLY A 39 -26.17 -6.16 13.27
CA GLY A 39 -24.83 -6.78 13.15
C GLY A 39 -24.37 -7.09 11.72
N THR A 40 -25.31 -7.15 10.77
CA THR A 40 -25.07 -7.30 9.32
C THR A 40 -24.24 -6.16 8.71
N ALA A 41 -24.43 -4.91 9.11
CA ALA A 41 -23.70 -3.78 8.52
C ALA A 41 -22.21 -3.80 8.92
N ALA A 42 -21.94 -4.07 10.20
CA ALA A 42 -20.59 -4.23 10.73
C ALA A 42 -19.86 -5.44 10.10
N GLN A 43 -20.57 -6.55 9.89
CA GLN A 43 -20.04 -7.73 9.20
C GLN A 43 -19.65 -7.42 7.75
N SER A 44 -20.57 -6.87 6.95
CA SER A 44 -20.31 -6.50 5.55
C SER A 44 -19.14 -5.52 5.41
N THR A 45 -19.04 -4.56 6.34
CA THR A 45 -17.90 -3.64 6.39
C THR A 45 -16.59 -4.39 6.66
N GLY A 46 -16.58 -5.30 7.64
CA GLY A 46 -15.40 -6.13 7.93
C GLY A 46 -14.95 -6.96 6.73
N GLU A 47 -15.87 -7.48 5.93
CA GLU A 47 -15.58 -8.24 4.71
C GLU A 47 -15.10 -7.38 3.53
N MET A 48 -15.54 -6.12 3.46
CA MET A 48 -15.13 -5.18 2.42
C MET A 48 -13.78 -4.51 2.71
N GLU A 49 -13.35 -4.41 3.97
CA GLU A 49 -12.09 -3.76 4.35
C GLU A 49 -10.88 -4.26 3.56
N PRO A 50 -10.63 -5.59 3.46
CA PRO A 50 -9.47 -6.07 2.73
C PRO A 50 -9.52 -5.76 1.24
N ARG A 51 -10.71 -5.76 0.63
CA ARG A 51 -10.87 -5.41 -0.80
C ARG A 51 -10.57 -3.93 -1.04
N CYS A 52 -10.98 -3.06 -0.12
CA CYS A 52 -10.62 -1.64 -0.19
C CYS A 52 -9.12 -1.42 0.02
N ALA A 53 -8.50 -2.17 0.93
CA ALA A 53 -7.07 -2.13 1.17
C ALA A 53 -6.28 -2.59 -0.07
N GLU A 54 -6.67 -3.70 -0.70
CA GLU A 54 -6.12 -4.21 -1.96
C GLU A 54 -6.24 -3.18 -3.09
N ALA A 55 -7.41 -2.58 -3.27
CA ALA A 55 -7.64 -1.56 -4.30
C ALA A 55 -6.76 -0.32 -4.10
N LEU A 56 -6.54 0.09 -2.84
CA LEU A 56 -5.65 1.21 -2.50
C LEU A 56 -4.19 0.86 -2.81
N VAL A 57 -3.73 -0.35 -2.46
CA VAL A 57 -2.39 -0.84 -2.82
C VAL A 57 -2.15 -0.78 -4.32
N LEU A 58 -3.07 -1.34 -5.12
CA LEU A 58 -2.94 -1.36 -6.58
C LEU A 58 -2.95 0.05 -7.18
N SER A 59 -3.77 0.94 -6.62
CA SER A 59 -3.81 2.33 -7.05
C SER A 59 -2.48 3.05 -6.75
N LEU A 60 -1.92 2.84 -5.56
CA LEU A 60 -0.64 3.42 -5.15
C LEU A 60 0.51 2.90 -6.01
N ASP A 61 0.58 1.59 -6.22
CA ASP A 61 1.61 0.95 -7.05
C ASP A 61 1.68 1.59 -8.43
N ARG A 62 0.53 1.76 -9.08
CA ARG A 62 0.40 2.40 -10.39
C ARG A 62 0.96 3.82 -10.43
N PHE A 63 0.85 4.57 -9.33
CA PHE A 63 1.35 5.94 -9.29
C PHE A 63 2.83 6.01 -8.98
N VAL A 64 3.29 5.24 -7.99
CA VAL A 64 4.60 5.47 -7.36
C VAL A 64 5.71 4.60 -7.95
N THR A 65 5.36 3.46 -8.53
CA THR A 65 6.37 2.50 -8.99
C THR A 65 6.63 2.60 -10.48
N ASP A 66 7.90 2.52 -10.87
CA ASP A 66 8.27 2.34 -12.27
C ASP A 66 8.25 0.84 -12.59
N GLN A 67 7.31 0.42 -13.44
CA GLN A 67 7.10 -0.99 -13.79
C GLN A 67 8.21 -1.56 -14.71
N ALA A 68 9.20 -0.75 -15.12
CA ALA A 68 10.27 -1.18 -16.01
C ALA A 68 11.55 -1.71 -15.31
N GLY A 69 11.68 -1.64 -13.98
CA GLY A 69 12.94 -1.97 -13.26
C GLY A 69 12.86 -3.16 -12.27
N PRO A 70 14.01 -3.71 -11.81
CA PRO A 70 14.10 -4.85 -10.87
C PRO A 70 13.72 -4.47 -9.42
N VAL A 71 12.72 -5.13 -8.80
CA VAL A 71 12.12 -4.75 -7.49
C VAL A 71 13.18 -4.68 -6.39
N ASP A 72 13.24 -3.56 -5.66
CA ASP A 72 14.10 -3.44 -4.48
C ASP A 72 13.26 -3.49 -3.20
N GLY A 73 13.07 -4.69 -2.65
CA GLY A 73 12.29 -4.93 -1.44
C GLY A 73 12.82 -4.29 -0.15
N ALA A 74 13.94 -3.56 -0.18
CA ALA A 74 14.48 -2.84 0.97
C ALA A 74 13.79 -1.48 1.23
N THR A 75 13.02 -0.98 0.28
CA THR A 75 12.31 0.31 0.37
C THR A 75 10.81 0.10 0.58
N ALA A 76 10.10 1.09 1.12
CA ALA A 76 8.64 1.00 1.25
C ALA A 76 7.96 0.95 -0.12
N ALA A 77 8.51 1.63 -1.13
CA ALA A 77 8.03 1.52 -2.51
C ALA A 77 8.25 0.12 -3.11
N GLY A 78 9.35 -0.54 -2.76
CA GLY A 78 9.58 -1.93 -3.13
C GLY A 78 8.68 -2.91 -2.40
N GLU A 79 8.44 -2.71 -1.11
CA GLU A 79 7.43 -3.47 -0.37
C GLU A 79 6.04 -3.30 -1.00
N LEU A 80 5.64 -2.07 -1.34
CA LEU A 80 4.40 -1.80 -2.06
C LEU A 80 4.30 -2.60 -3.37
N ALA A 81 5.38 -2.64 -4.16
CA ALA A 81 5.42 -3.40 -5.40
C ALA A 81 5.25 -4.92 -5.16
N LEU A 82 5.92 -5.47 -4.16
CA LEU A 82 5.79 -6.89 -3.78
C LEU A 82 4.36 -7.22 -3.33
N VAL A 83 3.75 -6.34 -2.54
CA VAL A 83 2.37 -6.51 -2.07
C VAL A 83 1.40 -6.38 -3.24
N ALA A 84 1.58 -5.43 -4.15
CA ALA A 84 0.75 -5.27 -5.35
C ALA A 84 0.82 -6.49 -6.26
N ALA A 85 2.03 -7.03 -6.49
CA ALA A 85 2.23 -8.28 -7.23
C ALA A 85 1.50 -9.46 -6.56
N ALA A 86 1.57 -9.56 -5.23
CA ALA A 86 0.86 -10.57 -4.46
C ALA A 86 -0.66 -10.44 -4.56
N VAL A 87 -1.20 -9.21 -4.55
CA VAL A 87 -2.65 -8.95 -4.72
C VAL A 87 -3.13 -9.36 -6.11
N MET A 88 -2.35 -9.08 -7.16
CA MET A 88 -2.67 -9.49 -8.53
C MET A 88 -2.51 -10.99 -8.77
N SER A 89 -1.73 -11.68 -7.93
CA SER A 89 -1.51 -13.11 -8.04
C SER A 89 -2.75 -13.91 -7.66
N PRO A 90 -3.12 -14.95 -8.44
CA PRO A 90 -4.21 -15.86 -8.08
C PRO A 90 -4.04 -16.51 -6.69
N ALA A 91 -2.78 -16.72 -6.28
CA ALA A 91 -2.44 -17.29 -4.98
C ALA A 91 -2.71 -16.31 -3.83
N GLY A 92 -2.68 -15.00 -4.05
CA GLY A 92 -2.88 -13.99 -3.01
C GLY A 92 -1.87 -14.10 -1.87
N ARG A 93 -0.64 -14.52 -2.17
CA ARG A 93 0.42 -14.74 -1.19
C ARG A 93 1.58 -13.80 -1.44
N PHE A 94 2.08 -13.24 -0.34
CA PHE A 94 3.29 -12.45 -0.32
C PHE A 94 4.47 -13.32 -0.73
N VAL A 95 5.25 -12.85 -1.71
CA VAL A 95 6.48 -13.49 -2.16
C VAL A 95 7.57 -12.45 -1.98
N ALA A 96 8.53 -12.72 -1.10
CA ALA A 96 9.73 -11.90 -1.03
C ALA A 96 10.60 -12.16 -2.26
N ASP A 97 11.30 -11.12 -2.70
CA ASP A 97 12.26 -11.22 -3.80
C ASP A 97 13.35 -12.28 -3.49
N ALA A 98 13.69 -13.07 -4.49
CA ALA A 98 14.68 -14.14 -4.41
C ALA A 98 16.10 -13.61 -4.17
N ASP A 99 16.35 -12.34 -4.47
CA ASP A 99 17.64 -11.66 -4.25
C ASP A 99 17.91 -11.35 -2.76
N GLY A 100 16.98 -11.64 -1.84
CA GLY A 100 17.19 -11.50 -0.39
C GLY A 100 17.18 -10.05 0.12
N ARG A 101 16.70 -9.09 -0.67
CA ARG A 101 16.64 -7.66 -0.30
C ARG A 101 15.48 -7.30 0.63
N TYR A 102 14.47 -8.17 0.75
CA TYR A 102 13.35 -7.93 1.66
C TYR A 102 13.72 -8.35 3.09
N VAL A 103 13.68 -7.39 4.02
CA VAL A 103 13.93 -7.63 5.44
C VAL A 103 12.64 -7.34 6.20
N ALA A 104 11.94 -8.40 6.64
CA ALA A 104 10.62 -8.28 7.27
C ALA A 104 10.63 -7.34 8.49
N ASP A 105 11.68 -7.39 9.32
CA ASP A 105 11.81 -6.54 10.52
C ASP A 105 11.94 -5.04 10.19
N SER A 106 12.40 -4.72 8.98
CA SER A 106 12.57 -3.34 8.51
C SER A 106 11.41 -2.87 7.64
N ALA A 107 10.52 -3.78 7.25
CA ALA A 107 9.41 -3.53 6.35
C ALA A 107 8.22 -2.88 7.08
N VAL A 108 7.41 -2.10 6.38
CA VAL A 108 6.27 -1.36 6.96
C VAL A 108 5.14 -2.31 7.35
N LEU A 109 4.86 -3.32 6.53
CA LEU A 109 3.84 -4.33 6.81
C LEU A 109 4.39 -5.55 7.53
N GLY A 110 5.71 -5.79 7.45
CA GLY A 110 6.37 -6.91 8.13
C GLY A 110 5.91 -8.29 7.67
N LEU A 111 5.41 -8.39 6.42
CA LEU A 111 4.86 -9.63 5.88
C LEU A 111 5.94 -10.67 5.67
N LEU A 112 5.71 -11.89 6.14
CA LEU A 112 6.59 -13.02 5.88
C LEU A 112 6.24 -13.68 4.53
N PRO A 113 7.24 -14.24 3.82
CA PRO A 113 6.97 -15.02 2.61
C PRO A 113 5.93 -16.12 2.84
N GLY A 114 4.93 -16.18 1.97
CA GLY A 114 3.82 -17.13 2.04
C GLY A 114 2.60 -16.66 2.81
N GLU A 115 2.67 -15.53 3.53
CA GLU A 115 1.51 -14.91 4.17
C GLU A 115 0.48 -14.42 3.15
N SER A 116 -0.79 -14.43 3.54
CA SER A 116 -1.84 -13.95 2.65
C SER A 116 -1.94 -12.44 2.70
N VAL A 117 -1.95 -11.80 1.54
CA VAL A 117 -2.24 -10.36 1.42
C VAL A 117 -3.75 -10.07 1.40
N ARG A 118 -4.60 -11.10 1.39
CA ARG A 118 -6.06 -10.95 1.40
C ARG A 118 -6.65 -10.53 2.74
N SER A 119 -5.82 -10.45 3.78
CA SER A 119 -6.18 -9.96 5.11
C SER A 119 -5.60 -8.57 5.40
N LEU A 120 -5.18 -7.83 4.37
CA LEU A 120 -4.71 -6.46 4.53
C LEU A 120 -5.79 -5.58 5.15
N ARG A 121 -5.34 -4.68 6.02
CA ARG A 121 -6.20 -3.77 6.77
C ARG A 121 -5.90 -2.34 6.35
N MET A 122 -6.92 -1.48 6.41
CA MET A 122 -6.78 -0.11 5.91
C MET A 122 -5.80 0.73 6.75
N ASP A 123 -5.65 0.44 8.04
CA ASP A 123 -4.65 1.09 8.89
C ASP A 123 -3.21 0.73 8.48
N LEU A 124 -2.96 -0.54 8.17
CA LEU A 124 -1.66 -1.01 7.71
C LEU A 124 -1.31 -0.43 6.33
N VAL A 125 -2.25 -0.47 5.38
CA VAL A 125 -2.04 0.12 4.05
C VAL A 125 -1.86 1.63 4.13
N GLY A 126 -2.55 2.32 5.04
CA GLY A 126 -2.35 3.74 5.29
C GLY A 126 -0.93 4.08 5.78
N ARG A 127 -0.34 3.24 6.64
CA ARG A 127 1.07 3.40 7.07
C ARG A 127 2.05 3.18 5.92
N LEU A 128 1.85 2.12 5.13
CA LEU A 128 2.65 1.85 3.94
C LEU A 128 2.59 3.04 2.97
N ALA A 129 1.39 3.54 2.66
CA ALA A 129 1.20 4.68 1.78
C ALA A 129 1.91 5.94 2.27
N THR A 130 1.86 6.20 3.58
CA THR A 130 2.54 7.35 4.21
C THR A 130 4.05 7.24 4.06
N ARG A 131 4.63 6.07 4.33
CA ARG A 131 6.07 5.85 4.21
C ARG A 131 6.54 5.94 2.75
N VAL A 132 5.80 5.32 1.83
CA VAL A 132 6.07 5.40 0.38
C VAL A 132 6.13 6.85 -0.09
N LEU A 133 5.17 7.68 0.30
CA LEU A 133 5.13 9.09 -0.09
C LEU A 133 6.25 9.91 0.54
N ALA A 134 6.69 9.58 1.76
CA ALA A 134 7.85 10.23 2.38
C ALA A 134 9.14 9.89 1.63
N GLU A 135 9.34 8.63 1.22
CA GLU A 135 10.49 8.23 0.40
C GLU A 135 10.54 8.96 -0.95
N VAL A 136 9.38 9.16 -1.59
CA VAL A 136 9.28 9.97 -2.82
C VAL A 136 9.74 11.41 -2.59
N GLU A 137 9.32 12.05 -1.51
CA GLU A 137 9.72 13.43 -1.17
C GLU A 137 11.23 13.53 -0.86
N GLU A 138 11.78 12.56 -0.13
CA GLU A 138 13.22 12.48 0.18
C GLU A 138 14.07 12.38 -1.10
N LEU A 139 13.64 11.55 -2.06
CA LEU A 139 14.31 11.40 -3.36
C LEU A 139 14.24 12.67 -4.22
N GLN A 140 13.10 13.36 -4.22
CA GLN A 140 12.96 14.64 -4.91
C GLN A 140 13.88 15.71 -4.30
N ALA A 141 13.95 15.79 -2.97
CA ALA A 141 14.82 16.75 -2.28
C ALA A 141 16.32 16.48 -2.53
N ALA A 142 16.71 15.21 -2.69
CA ALA A 142 18.08 14.83 -3.03
C ALA A 142 18.45 15.21 -4.48
N THR A 143 17.50 15.11 -5.41
CA THR A 143 17.72 15.40 -6.84
C THR A 143 17.76 16.91 -7.14
N ALA A 144 17.22 17.75 -6.25
CA ALA A 144 17.23 19.21 -6.38
C ALA A 144 18.50 19.89 -5.82
N ARG A 145 19.47 19.13 -5.29
CA ARG A 145 20.77 19.61 -4.78
C ARG A 145 21.89 19.33 -5.77
#